data_AF-A0A2V1DN48-F1
#
_entry.id   AF-A0A2V1DN48-F1
#
_cell.length_a   1.000
_cell.length_b   1.000
_cell.length_c   1.000
_cell.angle_alpha   90.00
_cell.angle_beta   90.00
_cell.angle_gamma   90.00
#
_symmetry.space_group_name_H-M   'P 1'
#
loop_
_entity.id
_entity.type
_entity.pdbx_description
1 polymer ?
#
loop_
_entity_poly.entity_id
_entity_poly.type
_entity_poly.pdbx_seq_one_letter_code
_entity_poly.pdbx_strand_id
1 'polypeptide(L)'
;IKAVRINCLGDVKVLERPRFEAVEIQANDTIFVDRNTSAIAQRIDIPIFTRRLPHTLNWSHPDPDAKKKLGSSSGAQNQDATFLHLCCDPNAEPNYRAGFLGWGRAPIKWENDVGSVVVVRQDKKPLTPFHVEVLCGYAHNRVKPLFLHSMGRYGHGLPLSKDAVLTMICRATFVIYWFE
;
A
#
# COMPACT_ATOMS: atom_id res chain seq x y z
N ILE A 1 -10.02 15.43 -10.92
CA ILE A 1 -10.53 14.20 -10.25
C ILE A 1 -9.92 14.13 -8.87
N LYS A 2 -10.76 14.06 -7.83
CA LYS A 2 -10.29 14.01 -6.43
C LYS A 2 -9.65 12.66 -6.14
N ALA A 3 -8.36 12.69 -5.87
CA ALA A 3 -7.49 11.55 -5.61
C ALA A 3 -6.74 11.78 -4.30
N VAL A 4 -5.95 10.80 -3.88
CA VAL A 4 -5.18 10.88 -2.64
C VAL A 4 -3.74 10.50 -2.90
N ARG A 5 -2.81 11.26 -2.35
CA ARG A 5 -1.39 10.91 -2.27
C ARG A 5 -1.10 10.27 -0.92
N ILE A 6 -0.55 9.06 -0.94
CA ILE A 6 0.08 8.42 0.21
C ILE A 6 1.54 8.87 0.21
N ASN A 7 1.88 9.75 1.16
CA ASN A 7 3.21 10.32 1.25
C ASN A 7 4.19 9.32 1.88
N CYS A 8 5.36 9.14 1.26
CA CYS A 8 6.43 8.33 1.82
C CYS A 8 7.07 9.01 3.04
N LEU A 9 7.92 8.25 3.75
CA LEU A 9 8.54 8.68 4.99
C LEU A 9 9.33 9.99 4.85
N GLY A 10 10.01 10.20 3.73
CA GLY A 10 10.76 11.42 3.41
C GLY A 10 9.84 12.62 3.25
N ASP A 11 8.75 12.47 2.51
CA ASP A 11 7.75 13.53 2.36
C ASP A 11 7.09 13.89 3.69
N VAL A 12 6.83 12.90 4.55
CA VAL A 12 6.22 13.15 5.87
C VAL A 12 7.21 13.77 6.86
N LYS A 13 8.41 13.19 6.98
CA LYS A 13 9.36 13.61 8.03
C LYS A 13 10.23 14.79 7.62
N VAL A 14 10.63 14.88 6.36
CA VAL A 14 11.54 15.93 5.88
C VAL A 14 10.77 17.13 5.34
N LEU A 15 9.75 16.87 4.53
CA LEU A 15 8.93 17.92 3.90
C LEU A 15 7.65 18.24 4.68
N GLU A 16 7.44 17.60 5.83
CA GLU A 16 6.34 17.87 6.77
C GLU A 16 4.94 17.78 6.11
N ARG A 17 4.82 16.93 5.10
CA ARG A 17 3.54 16.65 4.43
C ARG A 17 2.66 15.73 5.28
N PRO A 18 1.33 15.85 5.22
CA PRO A 18 0.45 14.88 5.85
C PRO A 18 0.65 13.49 5.24
N ARG A 19 0.48 12.42 6.04
CA ARG A 19 0.65 11.03 5.58
C ARG A 19 -0.28 10.68 4.41
N PHE A 20 -1.51 11.15 4.49
CA PHE A 20 -2.51 11.06 3.42
C PHE A 20 -2.92 12.47 3.01
N GLU A 21 -2.76 12.79 1.73
CA GLU A 21 -2.96 14.15 1.23
C GLU A 21 -3.98 14.15 0.10
N ALA A 22 -4.98 15.04 0.18
CA ALA A 22 -5.92 15.24 -0.91
C ALA A 22 -5.21 15.90 -2.08
N VAL A 23 -5.36 15.33 -3.28
CA VAL A 23 -4.80 15.88 -4.51
C VAL A 23 -5.82 15.82 -5.62
N GLU A 24 -5.62 16.63 -6.66
CA GLU A 24 -6.43 16.56 -7.87
C GLU A 24 -5.58 16.13 -9.05
N ILE A 25 -6.09 15.18 -9.82
CA ILE A 25 -5.47 14.73 -11.07
C ILE A 25 -6.38 15.00 -12.25
N GLN A 26 -5.79 15.15 -13.43
CA GLN A 26 -6.53 15.36 -14.67
C GLN A 26 -7.20 14.07 -15.15
N ALA A 27 -8.26 14.18 -15.94
CA ALA A 27 -8.97 13.01 -16.47
C ALA A 27 -8.17 12.18 -17.47
N ASN A 28 -7.11 12.77 -18.03
CA ASN A 28 -6.13 12.15 -18.93
C ASN A 28 -4.81 11.81 -18.22
N ASP A 29 -4.78 11.81 -16.88
CA ASP A 29 -3.59 11.38 -16.12
C ASP A 29 -3.20 9.94 -16.50
N THR A 30 -1.88 9.69 -16.55
CA THR A 30 -1.33 8.39 -16.96
C THR A 30 -1.75 7.24 -16.04
N ILE A 31 -2.22 7.50 -14.81
CA ILE A 31 -2.78 6.47 -13.92
C ILE A 31 -4.00 5.74 -14.49
N PHE A 32 -4.66 6.29 -15.52
CA PHE A 32 -5.74 5.59 -16.21
C PHE A 32 -5.24 4.66 -17.33
N VAL A 33 -3.94 4.75 -17.70
CA VAL A 33 -3.30 3.94 -18.73
C VAL A 33 -2.26 3.00 -18.12
N ASP A 34 -1.21 3.54 -17.50
CA ASP A 34 -0.14 2.82 -16.80
C ASP A 34 -0.35 2.88 -15.29
N ARG A 35 -0.80 1.75 -14.74
CA ARG A 35 -1.38 1.68 -13.39
C ARG A 35 -1.12 0.36 -12.72
N ASN A 36 -1.26 0.37 -11.40
CA ASN A 36 -1.28 -0.82 -10.58
C ASN A 36 -2.64 -0.96 -9.91
N THR A 37 -2.93 -2.17 -9.48
CA THR A 37 -4.12 -2.51 -8.70
C THR A 37 -3.70 -3.14 -7.38
N SER A 38 -4.58 -3.05 -6.38
CA SER A 38 -4.43 -3.75 -5.11
C SER A 38 -5.32 -4.99 -5.11
N ALA A 39 -4.71 -6.16 -4.92
CA ALA A 39 -5.47 -7.41 -4.78
C ALA A 39 -6.38 -7.38 -3.54
N ILE A 40 -5.93 -6.75 -2.45
CA ILE A 40 -6.75 -6.52 -1.26
C ILE A 40 -7.97 -5.68 -1.61
N ALA A 41 -7.78 -4.52 -2.26
CA ALA A 41 -8.89 -3.64 -2.63
C ALA A 41 -9.89 -4.31 -3.58
N GLN A 42 -9.41 -5.15 -4.51
CA GLN A 42 -10.27 -5.96 -5.37
C GLN A 42 -11.13 -6.95 -4.57
N ARG A 43 -10.55 -7.65 -3.59
CA ARG A 43 -11.29 -8.62 -2.75
C ARG A 43 -12.37 -8.00 -1.86
N ILE A 44 -12.27 -6.70 -1.60
CA ILE A 44 -13.24 -5.95 -0.79
C ILE A 44 -14.07 -4.97 -1.64
N ASP A 45 -14.11 -5.18 -2.96
CA ASP A 45 -14.92 -4.42 -3.92
C ASP A 45 -14.70 -2.90 -3.89
N ILE A 46 -13.46 -2.46 -3.65
CA ILE A 46 -13.09 -1.04 -3.76
C ILE A 46 -12.30 -0.83 -5.04
N PRO A 47 -12.90 -0.21 -6.08
CA PRO A 47 -12.26 -0.06 -7.37
C PRO A 47 -11.26 1.10 -7.32
N ILE A 48 -10.00 0.80 -6.99
CA ILE A 48 -8.89 1.76 -7.04
C ILE A 48 -7.84 1.42 -8.09
N PHE A 49 -7.16 2.45 -8.58
CA PHE A 49 -5.86 2.39 -9.23
C PHE A 49 -4.82 3.07 -8.38
N THR A 50 -3.58 2.60 -8.49
CA THR A 50 -2.42 3.15 -7.80
C THR A 50 -1.28 3.40 -8.78
N ARG A 51 -0.50 4.46 -8.54
CA ARG A 51 0.71 4.75 -9.30
C ARG A 51 1.77 5.36 -8.39
N ARG A 52 2.98 4.81 -8.44
CA ARG A 52 4.15 5.41 -7.77
C ARG A 52 4.45 6.76 -8.42
N LEU A 53 4.73 7.75 -7.59
CA LEU A 53 5.26 9.02 -8.02
C LEU A 53 6.79 8.90 -8.14
N PRO A 54 7.42 9.63 -9.07
CA PRO A 54 8.86 9.83 -9.04
C PRO A 54 9.29 10.34 -7.66
N HIS A 55 10.48 9.96 -7.21
CA HIS A 55 10.98 10.50 -5.96
C HIS A 55 11.14 12.02 -6.07
N THR A 56 10.67 12.70 -5.03
CA THR A 56 11.03 14.08 -4.78
C THR A 56 12.52 14.10 -4.41
N LEU A 57 13.36 14.65 -5.29
CA LEU A 57 14.83 14.71 -5.12
C LEU A 57 15.26 15.39 -3.81
N ASN A 58 14.36 16.17 -3.20
CA ASN A 58 14.63 17.01 -2.04
C ASN A 58 15.02 16.22 -0.78
N TRP A 59 14.61 14.96 -0.62
CA TRP A 59 15.07 14.11 0.50
C TRP A 59 16.06 13.01 0.08
N SER A 60 16.31 12.80 -1.22
CA SER A 60 17.31 11.83 -1.71
C SER A 60 18.74 12.37 -1.67
N HIS A 61 18.91 13.69 -1.56
CA HIS A 61 20.18 14.34 -1.18
C HIS A 61 20.02 15.11 0.14
N PRO A 62 19.81 14.40 1.26
CA PRO A 62 19.43 15.04 2.50
C PRO A 62 20.61 15.82 3.10
N ASP A 63 20.39 17.11 3.34
CA ASP A 63 21.13 17.91 4.33
C ASP A 63 21.21 17.11 5.65
N PRO A 64 22.30 17.23 6.45
CA PRO A 64 22.40 16.64 7.79
C PRO A 64 21.10 16.67 8.63
N ASP A 65 20.31 17.74 8.57
CA ASP A 65 19.02 17.81 9.27
C ASP A 65 17.98 16.79 8.77
N ALA A 66 17.90 16.59 7.47
CA ALA A 66 17.01 15.60 6.87
C ALA A 66 17.45 14.16 7.22
N LYS A 67 18.77 13.89 7.29
CA LYS A 67 19.28 12.60 7.78
C LYS A 67 18.89 12.35 9.24
N LYS A 68 18.97 13.37 10.09
CA LYS A 68 18.55 13.28 11.50
C LYS A 68 17.06 12.95 11.63
N LYS A 69 16.20 13.59 10.83
CA LYS A 69 14.75 13.31 10.84
C LYS A 69 14.42 11.88 10.37
N LEU A 70 15.14 11.37 9.36
CA LEU A 70 14.91 10.02 8.81
C LEU A 70 15.52 8.89 9.68
N GLY A 71 16.61 9.16 10.39
CA GLY A 71 17.37 8.14 11.11
C GLY A 71 17.91 7.07 10.16
N SER A 72 17.81 5.80 10.54
CA SER A 72 18.24 4.67 9.70
C SER A 72 17.25 4.28 8.60
N SER A 73 16.13 4.98 8.47
CA SER A 73 15.07 4.65 7.51
C SER A 73 15.32 5.31 6.16
N SER A 74 14.99 4.62 5.06
CA SER A 74 14.97 5.25 3.73
C SER A 74 13.77 6.19 3.63
N GLY A 75 13.98 7.40 3.11
CA GLY A 75 12.89 8.36 2.85
C GLY A 75 11.86 7.85 1.83
N ALA A 76 12.25 6.88 1.00
CA ALA A 76 11.38 6.25 0.03
C ALA A 76 10.40 5.24 0.65
N GLN A 77 10.55 4.89 1.93
CA GLN A 77 9.69 3.90 2.57
C GLN A 77 8.24 4.39 2.60
N ASN A 78 7.33 3.50 2.19
CA ASN A 78 5.90 3.76 2.20
C ASN A 78 5.17 2.46 2.55
N GLN A 79 5.13 2.15 3.86
CA GLN A 79 4.55 0.91 4.36
C GLN A 79 3.06 0.77 4.05
N ASP A 80 2.32 1.89 4.00
CA ASP A 80 0.91 1.89 3.62
C ASP A 80 0.71 1.37 2.20
N ALA A 81 1.53 1.87 1.26
CA ALA A 81 1.52 1.36 -0.10
C ALA A 81 2.04 -0.09 -0.19
N THR A 82 3.08 -0.45 0.58
CA THR A 82 3.57 -1.83 0.64
C THR A 82 2.48 -2.81 1.05
N PHE A 83 1.80 -2.54 2.18
CA PHE A 83 0.78 -3.46 2.70
C PHE A 83 -0.49 -3.46 1.86
N LEU A 84 -0.83 -2.33 1.22
CA LEU A 84 -1.94 -2.29 0.26
C LEU A 84 -1.70 -3.21 -0.95
N HIS A 85 -0.45 -3.52 -1.30
CA HIS A 85 -0.10 -4.35 -2.46
C HIS A 85 0.41 -5.75 -2.10
N LEU A 86 0.07 -6.30 -0.93
CA LEU A 86 0.37 -7.70 -0.61
C LEU A 86 -0.34 -8.65 -1.59
N CYS A 87 0.38 -9.70 -2.02
CA CYS A 87 -0.12 -10.69 -2.96
C CYS A 87 -1.21 -11.57 -2.32
N CYS A 88 -2.39 -11.60 -2.94
CA CYS A 88 -3.52 -12.46 -2.54
C CYS A 88 -3.69 -13.69 -3.46
N ASP A 89 -2.73 -14.00 -4.33
CA ASP A 89 -2.80 -15.20 -5.17
C ASP A 89 -2.19 -16.40 -4.42
N PRO A 90 -2.99 -17.42 -4.07
CA PRO A 90 -2.52 -18.55 -3.28
C PRO A 90 -1.50 -19.42 -4.02
N ASN A 91 -1.45 -19.33 -5.35
CA ASN A 91 -0.55 -20.09 -6.22
C ASN A 91 0.66 -19.24 -6.68
N ALA A 92 0.80 -18.02 -6.17
CA ALA A 92 1.91 -17.15 -6.55
C ALA A 92 3.23 -17.69 -6.01
N GLU A 93 4.03 -18.24 -6.92
CA GLU A 93 5.41 -18.62 -6.65
C GLU A 93 6.35 -17.42 -6.73
N PRO A 94 7.38 -17.34 -5.87
CA PRO A 94 8.40 -16.30 -5.97
C PRO A 94 9.13 -16.35 -7.31
N ASN A 95 9.19 -15.20 -7.99
CA ASN A 95 10.04 -15.00 -9.15
C ASN A 95 10.82 -13.70 -8.97
N TYR A 96 11.99 -13.82 -8.35
CA TYR A 96 12.85 -12.68 -8.02
C TYR A 96 13.32 -11.90 -9.24
N ARG A 97 13.50 -12.56 -10.41
CA ARG A 97 13.89 -11.88 -11.66
C ARG A 97 12.80 -10.94 -12.15
N ALA A 98 11.54 -11.33 -11.99
CA ALA A 98 10.39 -10.51 -12.33
C ALA A 98 9.87 -9.66 -11.16
N GLY A 99 10.58 -9.68 -10.01
CA GLY A 99 10.23 -8.89 -8.83
C GLY A 99 9.02 -9.40 -8.04
N PHE A 100 8.60 -10.65 -8.24
CA PHE A 100 7.51 -11.28 -7.50
C PHE A 100 8.04 -12.04 -6.29
N LEU A 101 7.46 -11.79 -5.12
CA LEU A 101 7.88 -12.41 -3.85
C LEU A 101 6.92 -13.50 -3.35
N GLY A 102 5.85 -13.76 -4.10
CA GLY A 102 4.86 -14.79 -3.79
C GLY A 102 3.80 -14.38 -2.76
N TRP A 103 3.06 -15.39 -2.28
CA TRP A 103 1.96 -15.28 -1.32
C TRP A 103 2.26 -14.34 -0.13
N GLY A 104 1.33 -13.42 0.15
CA GLY A 104 1.39 -12.56 1.34
C GLY A 104 2.56 -11.57 1.38
N ARG A 105 3.27 -11.40 0.26
CA ARG A 105 4.34 -10.41 0.11
C ARG A 105 4.00 -9.43 -1.00
N ALA A 106 4.40 -8.18 -0.82
CA ALA A 106 4.31 -7.19 -1.88
C ALA A 106 5.41 -7.46 -2.92
N PRO A 107 5.19 -7.22 -4.22
CA PRO A 107 6.26 -7.25 -5.22
C PRO A 107 7.42 -6.30 -4.83
N ILE A 108 8.64 -6.58 -5.28
CA ILE A 108 9.86 -5.82 -4.90
C ILE A 108 9.68 -4.31 -5.11
N LYS A 109 9.02 -3.90 -6.20
CA LYS A 109 8.74 -2.49 -6.51
C LYS A 109 7.86 -1.77 -5.48
N TRP A 110 7.18 -2.52 -4.62
CA TRP A 110 6.33 -2.06 -3.52
C TRP A 110 6.93 -2.35 -2.14
N GLU A 111 8.05 -3.08 -2.06
CA GLU A 111 8.79 -3.33 -0.82
C GLU A 111 9.97 -2.36 -0.67
N ASN A 112 10.66 -2.10 -1.78
CA ASN A 112 11.85 -1.26 -1.84
C ASN A 112 11.58 0.03 -2.59
N ASP A 113 12.09 1.13 -2.03
CA ASP A 113 12.20 2.40 -2.72
C ASP A 113 10.86 2.95 -3.30
N VAL A 114 9.77 2.66 -2.59
CA VAL A 114 8.40 2.83 -3.08
C VAL A 114 8.10 4.27 -3.50
N GLY A 115 8.56 5.23 -2.69
CA GLY A 115 8.23 6.64 -2.85
C GLY A 115 6.77 6.92 -2.51
N SER A 116 6.34 8.15 -2.80
CA SER A 116 4.94 8.55 -2.64
C SER A 116 4.07 7.94 -3.74
N VAL A 117 2.79 7.74 -3.45
CA VAL A 117 1.88 6.99 -4.33
C VAL A 117 0.59 7.76 -4.50
N VAL A 118 0.08 7.87 -5.73
CA VAL A 118 -1.27 8.39 -5.99
C VAL A 118 -2.25 7.23 -6.05
N VAL A 119 -3.40 7.41 -5.41
CA VAL A 119 -4.54 6.50 -5.40
C VAL A 119 -5.76 7.24 -5.94
N VAL A 120 -6.44 6.65 -6.91
CA VAL A 120 -7.68 7.18 -7.48
C VAL A 120 -8.70 6.07 -7.65
N ARG A 121 -9.99 6.39 -7.60
CA ARG A 121 -11.02 5.42 -7.97
C ARG A 121 -11.08 5.21 -9.48
N GLN A 122 -11.30 3.97 -9.89
CA GLN A 122 -11.43 3.60 -11.31
C GLN A 122 -12.64 4.27 -11.97
N ASP A 123 -13.73 4.40 -11.21
CA ASP A 123 -14.96 5.10 -11.62
C ASP A 123 -14.88 6.62 -11.51
N LYS A 124 -13.69 7.18 -11.22
CA LYS A 124 -13.41 8.62 -11.08
C LYS A 124 -14.24 9.32 -9.99
N LYS A 125 -14.94 8.58 -9.13
CA LYS A 125 -15.61 9.18 -7.97
C LYS A 125 -14.58 9.73 -6.97
N PRO A 126 -14.96 10.73 -6.17
CA PRO A 126 -14.06 11.31 -5.18
C PRO A 126 -13.51 10.28 -4.20
N LEU A 127 -12.20 10.37 -3.95
CA LEU A 127 -11.51 9.67 -2.87
C LEU A 127 -10.97 10.71 -1.88
N THR A 128 -11.20 10.51 -0.58
CA THR A 128 -10.72 11.41 0.48
C THR A 128 -9.53 10.78 1.20
N PRO A 129 -8.68 11.57 1.87
CA PRO A 129 -7.58 11.04 2.68
C PRO A 129 -8.04 9.99 3.69
N PHE A 130 -9.16 10.23 4.37
CA PHE A 130 -9.76 9.28 5.32
C PHE A 130 -10.11 7.94 4.66
N HIS A 131 -10.67 7.93 3.44
CA HIS A 131 -10.98 6.68 2.73
C HIS A 131 -9.72 5.82 2.51
N VAL A 132 -8.60 6.45 2.17
CA VAL A 132 -7.33 5.75 1.90
C VAL A 132 -6.63 5.36 3.19
N GLU A 133 -6.70 6.21 4.22
CA GLU A 133 -6.21 5.91 5.55
C GLU A 133 -6.85 4.65 6.12
N VAL A 134 -8.18 4.55 6.11
CA VAL A 134 -8.90 3.36 6.60
C VAL A 134 -8.57 2.13 5.76
N LEU A 135 -8.45 2.27 4.44
CA LEU A 135 -8.07 1.17 3.56
C LEU A 135 -6.65 0.63 3.84
N CYS A 136 -5.67 1.53 3.98
CA CYS A 136 -4.30 1.17 4.32
C CYS A 136 -4.21 0.60 5.75
N GLY A 137 -4.99 1.16 6.69
CA GLY A 137 -5.16 0.64 8.03
C GLY A 137 -5.68 -0.79 8.03
N TYR A 138 -6.73 -1.10 7.26
CA TYR A 138 -7.25 -2.47 7.11
C TYR A 138 -6.19 -3.42 6.55
N ALA A 139 -5.47 -3.01 5.50
CA ALA A 139 -4.41 -3.81 4.90
C ALA A 139 -3.30 -4.12 5.93
N HIS A 140 -2.93 -3.13 6.75
CA HIS A 140 -1.88 -3.28 7.76
C HIS A 140 -2.34 -4.07 8.99
N ASN A 141 -3.48 -3.71 9.57
CA ASN A 141 -3.90 -4.17 10.90
C ASN A 141 -4.75 -5.43 10.86
N ARG A 142 -5.44 -5.70 9.74
CA ARG A 142 -6.29 -6.89 9.58
C ARG A 142 -5.71 -7.89 8.60
N VAL A 143 -5.27 -7.44 7.43
CA VAL A 143 -4.85 -8.37 6.37
C VAL A 143 -3.43 -8.92 6.57
N LYS A 144 -2.44 -8.07 6.85
CA LYS A 144 -1.05 -8.51 7.06
C LYS A 144 -0.91 -9.57 8.17
N PRO A 145 -1.57 -9.49 9.34
CA PRO A 145 -1.51 -10.55 10.34
C PRO A 145 -2.00 -11.91 9.83
N LEU A 146 -3.04 -11.95 8.99
CA LEU A 146 -3.54 -13.19 8.39
C LEU A 146 -2.49 -13.83 7.48
N PHE A 147 -1.80 -13.02 6.66
CA PHE A 147 -0.69 -13.51 5.85
C PHE A 147 0.47 -14.02 6.70
N LEU A 148 0.88 -13.29 7.74
CA LEU A 148 1.93 -13.73 8.66
C LEU A 148 1.57 -15.06 9.32
N HIS A 149 0.32 -15.23 9.75
CA HIS A 149 -0.16 -16.49 10.33
C HIS A 149 -0.15 -17.63 9.32
N SER A 150 -0.58 -17.41 8.08
CA SER A 150 -0.55 -18.42 7.02
C SER A 150 0.87 -18.81 6.62
N MET A 151 1.83 -17.89 6.72
CA MET A 151 3.27 -18.15 6.50
C MET A 151 3.97 -18.80 7.70
N GLY A 152 3.25 -19.19 8.75
CA GLY A 152 3.83 -19.79 9.96
C GLY A 152 4.71 -18.83 10.77
N ARG A 153 4.52 -17.51 10.59
CA ARG A 153 5.25 -16.47 11.34
C ARG A 153 4.52 -16.03 12.62
N TYR A 154 3.49 -16.77 13.02
CA TYR A 154 2.65 -16.43 14.17
C TYR A 154 2.67 -17.55 15.21
N GLY A 155 3.67 -17.50 16.09
CA GLY A 155 3.79 -18.37 17.26
C GLY A 155 3.74 -19.88 16.95
N HIS A 156 3.31 -20.66 17.94
CA HIS A 156 3.28 -22.13 17.91
C HIS A 156 1.98 -22.73 17.32
N GLY A 157 1.06 -21.92 16.79
CA GLY A 157 -0.19 -22.39 16.20
C GLY A 157 -0.02 -22.98 14.81
N LEU A 158 -0.95 -23.86 14.40
CA LEU A 158 -0.99 -24.36 13.02
C LEU A 158 -1.26 -23.18 12.05
N PRO A 159 -0.45 -22.99 10.99
CA PRO A 159 -0.67 -21.91 10.03
C PRO A 159 -2.07 -21.95 9.42
N LEU A 160 -2.69 -20.78 9.23
CA LEU A 160 -3.93 -20.67 8.48
C LEU A 160 -3.72 -21.14 7.04
N SER A 161 -4.68 -21.89 6.50
CA SER A 161 -4.67 -22.20 5.08
C SER A 161 -4.81 -20.92 4.26
N LYS A 162 -4.25 -20.91 3.04
CA LYS A 162 -4.35 -19.76 2.13
C LYS A 162 -5.82 -19.44 1.82
N ASP A 163 -6.66 -20.45 1.65
CA ASP A 163 -8.10 -20.29 1.40
C ASP A 163 -8.85 -19.66 2.58
N ALA A 164 -8.49 -20.03 3.82
CA ALA A 164 -9.06 -19.41 5.02
C ALA A 164 -8.71 -17.92 5.07
N VAL A 165 -7.45 -17.56 4.80
CA VAL A 165 -7.03 -16.15 4.71
C VAL A 165 -7.84 -15.40 3.66
N LEU A 166 -7.97 -15.95 2.46
CA LEU A 166 -8.74 -15.30 1.39
C LEU A 166 -10.20 -15.11 1.78
N THR A 167 -10.83 -16.11 2.40
CA THR A 167 -12.23 -16.01 2.85
C THR A 167 -12.42 -14.87 3.86
N MET A 168 -11.42 -14.63 4.72
CA MET A 168 -11.45 -13.55 5.71
C MET A 168 -11.18 -12.16 5.11
N ILE A 169 -10.46 -12.07 3.99
CA ILE A 169 -10.26 -10.82 3.24
C ILE A 169 -11.45 -10.62 2.31
N CYS A 170 -12.49 -9.96 2.81
CA CYS A 170 -13.75 -9.73 2.11
C CYS A 170 -14.40 -8.40 2.51
N ARG A 171 -15.40 -7.96 1.75
CA ARG A 171 -16.10 -6.69 1.99
C ARG A 171 -16.64 -6.58 3.43
N ALA A 172 -17.19 -7.66 3.97
CA ALA A 172 -17.81 -7.65 5.31
C ALA A 172 -16.79 -7.33 6.41
N THR A 173 -15.60 -7.94 6.38
CA THR A 173 -14.58 -7.66 7.40
C THR A 173 -13.99 -6.27 7.26
N PHE A 174 -13.92 -5.73 6.04
CA PHE A 174 -13.56 -4.32 5.84
C PHE A 174 -14.63 -3.35 6.35
N VAL A 175 -15.93 -3.66 6.19
CA VAL A 175 -17.03 -2.86 6.77
C VAL A 175 -16.94 -2.83 8.29
N ILE A 176 -16.66 -3.97 8.93
CA ILE A 176 -16.47 -4.01 10.39
C ILE A 176 -15.32 -3.09 10.79
N TYR A 177 -14.15 -3.23 10.15
CA TYR A 177 -12.99 -2.37 10.43
C TYR A 177 -13.26 -0.87 10.22
N TRP A 178 -14.12 -0.52 9.27
CA TRP A 178 -14.46 0.88 9.00
C TRP A 178 -15.16 1.58 10.18
N PHE A 179 -15.90 0.82 10.99
CA PHE A 179 -16.70 1.35 12.10
C PHE A 179 -16.09 1.10 13.48
N GLU A 180 -14.92 0.46 13.55
CA GLU A 180 -14.11 0.34 14.77
C GLU A 180 -13.30 1.61 15.03
#